data_AF-A0AA36LZH9-F1
#
_entry.id   AF-A0AA36LZH9-F1
#
_cell.length_a   1.000
_cell.length_b   1.000
_cell.length_c   1.000
_cell.angle_alpha   90.00
_cell.angle_beta   90.00
_cell.angle_gamma   90.00
#
_symmetry.space_group_name_H-M   'P 1'
#
loop_
_entity.id
_entity.type
_entity.pdbx_description
1 polymer ?
#
loop_
_entity_poly.entity_id
_entity_poly.type
_entity_poly.pdbx_seq_one_letter_code
_entity_poly.pdbx_strand_id
1 'polypeptide(L)'
;MEIFRKNFRTRRIQLGFSQTDVSEALPANLRYSQTTISRFENGLLCLKKMCELRYALESWLKKVDSSYVSSSNSNEPSSNKKKMRKRRTFFEDAVKTYLEGHFAANPLPDQEILMKLAHELNLSYQVVRIWFCNRRQKKRREDAEAKVPLPEAIILDRNSCQLTVRNASNSVETVASSHDPYPLEELSEISDIYPFQ
;
A
#
# COMPACT_ATOMS: atom_id res chain seq x y z
N MET A 1 13.24 6.58 -4.46
CA MET A 1 11.77 6.55 -4.65
C MET A 1 11.05 7.73 -3.98
N GLU A 2 11.27 7.99 -2.70
CA GLU A 2 10.58 9.05 -1.95
C GLU A 2 10.68 10.44 -2.59
N ILE A 3 11.88 10.84 -3.02
CA ILE A 3 12.13 12.13 -3.70
C ILE A 3 11.20 12.29 -4.91
N PHE A 4 11.12 11.27 -5.77
CA PHE A 4 10.26 11.31 -6.95
C PHE A 4 8.78 11.39 -6.58
N ARG A 5 8.31 10.62 -5.58
CA ARG A 5 6.90 10.65 -5.15
C ARG A 5 6.49 12.05 -4.67
N LYS A 6 7.34 12.69 -3.87
CA LYS A 6 7.13 14.07 -3.38
C LYS A 6 7.14 15.07 -4.54
N ASN A 7 8.17 15.02 -5.39
CA ASN A 7 8.29 15.90 -6.56
C ASN A 7 7.09 15.76 -7.52
N PHE A 8 6.71 14.52 -7.85
CA PHE A 8 5.56 14.23 -8.70
C PHE A 8 4.26 14.83 -8.13
N ARG A 9 4.00 14.64 -6.83
CA ARG A 9 2.82 15.21 -6.16
C ARG A 9 2.81 16.74 -6.26
N THR A 10 3.93 17.38 -5.94
CA THR A 10 4.07 18.85 -6.02
C THR A 10 3.80 19.32 -7.45
N ARG A 11 4.44 18.70 -8.44
CA ARG A 11 4.34 19.13 -9.84
C ARG A 11 2.94 18.91 -10.42
N ARG A 12 2.31 17.77 -10.12
CA ARG A 12 0.91 17.50 -10.49
C ARG A 12 -0.03 18.59 -9.95
N ILE A 13 0.11 18.96 -8.68
CA ILE A 13 -0.71 20.00 -8.04
C ILE A 13 -0.44 21.37 -8.68
N GLN A 14 0.82 21.73 -8.93
CA GLN A 14 1.20 22.98 -9.60
C GLN A 14 0.61 23.10 -11.00
N LEU A 15 0.55 21.99 -11.75
CA LEU A 15 -0.05 21.92 -13.08
C LEU A 15 -1.59 21.80 -13.04
N GLY A 16 -2.20 21.76 -11.86
CA GLY A 16 -3.65 21.72 -11.69
C GLY A 16 -4.31 20.37 -12.01
N PHE A 17 -3.55 19.29 -12.20
CA PHE A 17 -4.11 17.97 -12.49
C PHE A 17 -4.61 17.30 -11.21
N SER A 18 -5.79 16.69 -11.23
CA SER A 18 -6.24 15.77 -10.19
C SER A 18 -5.61 14.38 -10.36
N GLN A 19 -5.64 13.56 -9.32
CA GLN A 19 -5.18 12.17 -9.40
C GLN A 19 -6.03 11.34 -10.38
N THR A 20 -7.30 11.71 -10.61
CA THR A 20 -8.16 11.10 -11.63
C THR A 20 -7.71 11.48 -13.03
N ASP A 21 -7.33 12.74 -13.24
CA ASP A 21 -6.86 13.20 -14.56
C ASP A 21 -5.55 12.49 -14.95
N VAL A 22 -4.64 12.31 -13.99
CA VAL A 22 -3.43 11.50 -14.19
C VAL A 22 -3.79 10.06 -14.56
N SER A 23 -4.73 9.45 -13.83
CA SER A 23 -5.20 8.09 -14.11
C SER A 23 -5.72 7.95 -15.55
N GLU A 24 -6.46 8.93 -16.05
CA GLU A 24 -7.05 8.92 -17.39
C GLU A 24 -6.05 9.26 -18.51
N ALA A 25 -5.03 10.06 -18.21
CA ALA A 25 -3.99 10.45 -19.16
C ALA A 25 -2.91 9.38 -19.38
N LEU A 26 -2.85 8.36 -18.50
CA LEU A 26 -1.98 7.20 -18.71
C LEU A 26 -2.55 6.28 -19.81
N PRO A 27 -1.69 5.60 -20.59
CA PRO A 27 -2.14 4.69 -21.64
C PRO A 27 -2.92 3.51 -21.02
N ALA A 28 -3.88 2.97 -21.78
CA ALA A 28 -4.86 2.00 -21.28
C ALA A 28 -4.22 0.76 -20.62
N ASN A 29 -3.08 0.31 -21.13
CA ASN A 29 -2.30 -0.82 -20.60
C ASN A 29 -1.62 -0.52 -19.25
N LEU A 30 -1.49 0.74 -18.86
CA LEU A 30 -0.89 1.20 -17.60
C LEU A 30 -1.86 2.09 -16.81
N ARG A 31 -3.17 1.94 -17.07
CA ARG A 31 -4.20 2.76 -16.45
C ARG A 31 -4.43 2.34 -15.00
N TYR A 32 -3.80 3.04 -14.08
CA TYR A 32 -3.98 2.85 -12.64
C TYR A 32 -5.17 3.65 -12.13
N SER A 33 -5.86 3.16 -11.09
CA SER A 33 -6.97 3.90 -10.47
C SER A 33 -6.50 5.18 -9.75
N GLN A 34 -7.38 6.15 -9.55
CA GLN A 34 -7.11 7.34 -8.72
C GLN A 34 -6.57 6.95 -7.32
N THR A 35 -7.14 5.90 -6.70
CA THR A 35 -6.69 5.42 -5.39
C THR A 35 -5.26 4.87 -5.43
N THR A 36 -4.86 4.29 -6.56
CA THR A 36 -3.50 3.79 -6.80
C THR A 36 -2.50 4.94 -6.89
N ILE A 37 -2.84 6.02 -7.60
CA ILE A 37 -2.02 7.26 -7.65
C ILE A 37 -1.87 7.85 -6.24
N SER A 38 -2.95 7.91 -5.45
CA SER A 38 -2.90 8.39 -4.07
C SER A 38 -1.98 7.54 -3.19
N ARG A 39 -2.07 6.21 -3.28
CA ARG A 39 -1.18 5.30 -2.53
C ARG A 39 0.27 5.45 -2.95
N PHE A 40 0.55 5.71 -4.24
CA PHE A 40 1.89 6.01 -4.71
C PHE A 40 2.44 7.31 -4.08
N GLU A 41 1.69 8.41 -4.13
CA GLU A 41 2.11 9.69 -3.54
C GLU A 41 2.39 9.56 -2.03
N ASN A 42 1.64 8.72 -1.31
CA ASN A 42 1.81 8.48 0.12
C ASN A 42 2.79 7.35 0.48
N GLY A 43 3.22 6.54 -0.50
CA GLY A 43 4.22 5.49 -0.27
C GLY A 43 3.63 4.22 0.32
N LEU A 44 2.32 4.03 0.12
CA LEU A 44 1.53 2.93 0.65
C LEU A 44 1.39 1.77 -0.35
N LEU A 45 2.39 1.60 -1.22
CA LEU A 45 2.48 0.50 -2.19
C LEU A 45 3.71 -0.34 -1.90
N CYS A 46 3.70 -1.62 -2.29
CA CYS A 46 4.91 -2.42 -2.23
C CYS A 46 5.95 -1.91 -3.24
N LEU A 47 7.24 -2.18 -2.99
CA LEU A 47 8.35 -1.69 -3.80
C LEU A 47 8.22 -2.04 -5.28
N LYS A 48 7.86 -3.30 -5.59
CA LYS A 48 7.63 -3.76 -6.98
C LYS A 48 6.58 -2.89 -7.70
N LYS A 49 5.43 -2.64 -7.06
CA LYS A 49 4.40 -1.76 -7.62
C LYS A 49 4.82 -0.30 -7.67
N MET A 50 5.58 0.21 -6.70
CA MET A 50 6.15 1.55 -6.79
C MET A 50 7.01 1.71 -8.04
N CYS A 51 7.88 0.73 -8.34
CA CYS A 51 8.76 0.75 -9.51
C CYS A 51 7.98 0.75 -10.82
N GLU A 52 6.99 -0.14 -10.96
CA GLU A 52 6.12 -0.20 -12.15
C GLU A 52 5.39 1.13 -12.39
N LEU A 53 4.80 1.73 -11.33
CA LEU A 53 4.09 3.00 -11.45
C LEU A 53 5.02 4.16 -11.76
N ARG A 54 6.21 4.19 -11.16
CA ARG A 54 7.17 5.29 -11.37
C ARG A 54 7.49 5.44 -12.85
N TYR A 55 7.76 4.34 -13.56
CA TYR A 55 8.09 4.40 -14.98
C TYR A 55 6.98 5.08 -15.80
N ALA A 56 5.73 4.67 -15.57
CA ALA A 56 4.57 5.25 -16.25
C ALA A 56 4.38 6.75 -15.92
N LEU A 57 4.49 7.11 -14.64
CA LEU A 57 4.30 8.47 -14.16
C LEU A 57 5.42 9.41 -14.59
N GLU A 58 6.66 8.91 -14.67
CA GLU A 58 7.81 9.68 -15.14
C GLU A 58 7.69 9.99 -16.64
N SER A 59 7.25 9.02 -17.44
CA SER A 59 6.97 9.25 -18.87
C SER A 59 5.86 10.27 -19.07
N TRP A 60 4.78 10.18 -18.31
CA TRP A 60 3.68 11.14 -18.35
C TRP A 60 4.15 12.54 -17.95
N LEU A 61 4.90 12.66 -16.84
CA LEU A 61 5.36 13.95 -16.34
C LEU A 61 6.27 14.66 -17.36
N LYS A 62 7.19 13.93 -18.00
CA LYS A 62 8.05 14.47 -19.07
C LYS A 62 7.24 15.04 -20.24
N LYS A 63 6.16 14.36 -20.66
CA LYS A 63 5.28 14.83 -21.75
C LYS A 63 4.55 16.11 -21.36
N VAL A 64 3.99 16.16 -20.16
CA VAL A 64 3.24 17.34 -19.68
C VAL A 64 4.19 18.51 -19.46
N ASP A 65 5.37 18.31 -18.87
CA ASP A 65 6.36 19.36 -18.68
C ASP A 65 6.88 19.90 -20.00
N SER A 66 7.15 19.05 -20.99
CA SER A 66 7.54 19.51 -22.34
C SER A 66 6.45 20.38 -22.97
N SER A 67 5.18 20.00 -22.85
CA SER A 67 4.07 20.79 -23.38
C SER A 67 3.84 22.11 -22.62
N TYR A 68 4.10 22.12 -21.31
CA TYR A 68 3.95 23.30 -20.46
C TYR A 68 5.04 24.33 -20.74
N VAL A 69 6.30 23.89 -20.89
CA VAL A 69 7.43 24.78 -21.20
C VAL A 69 7.26 25.41 -22.59
N SER A 70 6.76 24.66 -23.59
CA SER A 70 6.43 25.22 -24.91
C SER A 70 5.26 26.22 -24.88
N SER A 71 4.32 26.07 -23.94
CA SER A 71 3.15 26.96 -23.82
C SER A 71 3.40 28.19 -22.92
N SER A 72 4.46 28.17 -22.11
CA SER A 72 4.80 29.25 -21.16
C SER A 72 5.34 30.53 -21.83
N ASN A 73 5.48 30.54 -23.17
CA ASN A 73 5.75 31.75 -23.95
C ASN A 73 4.47 32.50 -24.37
N SER A 74 3.28 32.01 -24.03
CA SER A 74 2.00 32.67 -24.29
C SER A 74 1.12 32.64 -23.05
N ASN A 75 0.96 33.80 -22.41
CA ASN A 75 0.07 34.02 -21.28
C ASN A 75 -1.40 33.82 -21.69
N GLU A 76 -1.98 32.63 -21.47
CA GLU A 76 -3.44 32.46 -21.53
C GLU A 76 -3.92 31.35 -20.58
N PRO A 77 -4.92 31.61 -19.70
CA PRO A 77 -5.37 30.65 -18.70
C PRO A 77 -6.37 29.65 -19.31
N SER A 78 -5.91 28.46 -19.69
CA SER A 78 -6.77 27.43 -20.28
C SER A 78 -7.72 26.82 -19.24
N SER A 79 -9.00 27.09 -19.46
CA SER A 79 -10.16 26.68 -18.66
C SER A 79 -10.39 25.15 -18.70
N ASN A 80 -10.01 24.44 -17.65
CA ASN A 80 -10.23 22.99 -17.54
C ASN A 80 -11.57 22.65 -16.86
N LYS A 81 -12.49 22.10 -17.68
CA LYS A 81 -13.84 21.68 -17.31
C LYS A 81 -13.81 20.52 -16.30
N LYS A 82 -14.16 20.80 -15.03
CA LYS A 82 -14.28 19.80 -13.95
C LYS A 82 -15.39 18.78 -14.26
N LYS A 83 -15.04 17.53 -14.56
CA LYS A 83 -16.01 16.42 -14.68
C LYS A 83 -16.10 15.63 -13.38
N MET A 84 -17.33 15.35 -12.95
CA MET A 84 -17.66 14.78 -11.64
C MET A 84 -17.22 13.31 -11.45
N ARG A 85 -16.82 13.02 -10.22
CA ARG A 85 -16.30 11.74 -9.70
C ARG A 85 -17.35 10.62 -9.69
N LYS A 86 -16.99 9.39 -10.10
CA LYS A 86 -17.85 8.20 -9.94
C LYS A 86 -17.98 7.79 -8.46
N ARG A 87 -19.21 7.43 -8.03
CA ARG A 87 -19.53 7.04 -6.64
C ARG A 87 -19.07 5.61 -6.34
N ARG A 88 -18.70 5.37 -5.08
CA ARG A 88 -18.40 4.04 -4.53
C ARG A 88 -19.70 3.34 -4.15
N THR A 89 -19.79 2.03 -4.34
CA THR A 89 -20.87 1.20 -3.77
C THR A 89 -20.63 1.01 -2.27
N PHE A 90 -21.61 1.43 -1.46
CA PHE A 90 -21.61 1.19 -0.01
C PHE A 90 -22.29 -0.15 0.28
N PHE A 91 -21.65 -0.97 1.12
CA PHE A 91 -22.32 -2.11 1.73
C PHE A 91 -23.14 -1.61 2.91
N GLU A 92 -24.41 -2.01 2.95
CA GLU A 92 -25.27 -1.84 4.11
C GLU A 92 -24.72 -2.63 5.31
N ASP A 93 -24.94 -2.13 6.52
CA ASP A 93 -24.27 -2.67 7.71
C ASP A 93 -24.75 -4.09 8.04
N ALA A 94 -26.03 -4.38 7.82
CA ALA A 94 -26.62 -5.71 7.96
C ALA A 94 -25.90 -6.77 7.10
N VAL A 95 -25.53 -6.40 5.87
CA VAL A 95 -24.80 -7.29 4.94
C VAL A 95 -23.39 -7.60 5.49
N LYS A 96 -22.72 -6.62 6.11
CA LYS A 96 -21.41 -6.85 6.71
C LYS A 96 -21.51 -7.79 7.90
N THR A 97 -22.44 -7.54 8.82
CA THR A 97 -22.64 -8.38 10.02
C THR A 97 -22.95 -9.82 9.61
N TYR A 98 -23.79 -10.03 8.60
CA TYR A 98 -24.11 -11.35 8.08
C TYR A 98 -22.87 -12.08 7.53
N LEU A 99 -22.07 -11.41 6.69
CA LEU A 99 -20.84 -11.98 6.14
C LEU A 99 -19.78 -12.24 7.22
N GLU A 100 -19.71 -11.41 8.26
CA GLU A 100 -18.81 -11.61 9.40
C GLU A 100 -19.19 -12.84 10.23
N GLY A 101 -20.49 -13.10 10.44
CA GLY A 101 -20.98 -14.31 11.10
C GLY A 101 -20.56 -15.59 10.36
N HIS A 102 -20.74 -15.62 9.04
CA HIS A 102 -20.28 -16.74 8.20
C HIS A 102 -18.76 -16.88 8.19
N PHE A 103 -18.03 -15.76 8.18
CA PHE A 103 -16.56 -15.79 8.24
C PHE A 103 -16.02 -16.38 9.55
N ALA A 104 -16.69 -16.13 10.67
CA ALA A 104 -16.32 -16.70 11.97
C ALA A 104 -16.48 -18.24 11.98
N ALA A 105 -17.53 -18.76 11.34
CA ALA A 105 -17.77 -20.20 11.23
C ALA A 105 -16.85 -20.87 10.18
N ASN A 106 -16.68 -20.25 9.01
CA ASN A 106 -15.83 -20.77 7.94
C ASN A 106 -15.07 -19.64 7.23
N PRO A 107 -13.78 -19.42 7.57
CA PRO A 107 -12.94 -18.41 6.92
C PRO A 107 -12.56 -18.70 5.45
N LEU A 108 -12.71 -19.96 5.01
CA LEU A 108 -12.38 -20.48 3.68
C LEU A 108 -13.61 -21.16 3.06
N PRO A 109 -14.69 -20.43 2.79
CA PRO A 109 -15.87 -21.00 2.16
C PRO A 109 -15.55 -21.44 0.74
N ASP A 110 -16.10 -22.60 0.36
CA ASP A 110 -15.99 -23.11 -1.00
C ASP A 110 -16.87 -22.30 -1.97
N GLN A 111 -16.66 -22.50 -3.29
CA GLN A 111 -17.38 -21.78 -4.33
C GLN A 111 -18.90 -21.90 -4.19
N GLU A 112 -19.42 -23.09 -3.87
CA GLU A 112 -20.86 -23.31 -3.70
C GLU A 112 -21.44 -22.47 -2.56
N ILE A 113 -20.73 -22.40 -1.43
CA ILE A 113 -21.13 -21.61 -0.26
C ILE A 113 -21.11 -20.12 -0.62
N LEU A 114 -20.07 -19.66 -1.30
CA LEU A 114 -19.97 -18.28 -1.77
C LEU A 114 -21.10 -17.90 -2.74
N MET A 115 -21.51 -18.80 -3.62
CA MET A 115 -22.65 -18.60 -4.53
C MET A 115 -23.97 -18.51 -3.75
N LYS A 116 -24.17 -19.38 -2.76
CA LYS A 116 -25.35 -19.35 -1.89
C LYS A 116 -25.46 -18.02 -1.13
N LEU A 117 -24.37 -17.56 -0.51
CA LEU A 117 -24.32 -16.28 0.19
C LEU A 117 -24.59 -15.09 -0.74
N ALA A 118 -24.09 -15.15 -1.98
CA ALA A 118 -24.35 -14.12 -2.97
C ALA A 118 -25.84 -14.02 -3.33
N HIS A 119 -26.50 -15.18 -3.47
CA HIS A 119 -27.94 -15.24 -3.72
C HIS A 119 -28.76 -14.72 -2.53
N GLU A 120 -28.44 -15.15 -1.30
CA GLU A 120 -29.12 -14.70 -0.07
C GLU A 120 -29.02 -13.19 0.15
N LEU A 121 -27.89 -12.59 -0.22
CA LEU A 121 -27.61 -11.15 -0.04
C LEU A 121 -27.96 -10.29 -1.26
N ASN A 122 -28.48 -10.88 -2.35
CA ASN A 122 -28.66 -10.20 -3.64
C ASN A 122 -27.40 -9.44 -4.12
N LEU A 123 -26.23 -10.04 -3.93
CA LEU A 123 -24.94 -9.52 -4.38
C LEU A 123 -24.36 -10.38 -5.49
N SER A 124 -23.43 -9.83 -6.27
CA SER A 124 -22.68 -10.66 -7.21
C SER A 124 -21.70 -11.57 -6.48
N TYR A 125 -21.53 -12.80 -6.98
CA TYR A 125 -20.54 -13.75 -6.48
C TYR A 125 -19.14 -13.11 -6.33
N GLN A 126 -18.74 -12.28 -7.30
CA GLN A 126 -17.45 -11.58 -7.27
C GLN A 126 -17.30 -10.65 -6.06
N VAL A 127 -18.38 -9.95 -5.68
CA VAL A 127 -18.39 -9.03 -4.55
C VAL A 127 -18.18 -9.81 -3.24
N VAL A 128 -18.90 -10.92 -3.04
CA VAL A 128 -18.76 -11.79 -1.86
C VAL A 128 -17.36 -12.43 -1.82
N ARG A 129 -16.86 -12.94 -2.95
CA ARG A 129 -15.51 -13.50 -3.06
C ARG A 129 -14.41 -12.49 -2.69
N ILE A 130 -14.48 -11.28 -3.25
CA ILE A 130 -13.54 -10.18 -2.94
C ILE A 130 -13.64 -9.79 -1.46
N TRP A 131 -14.84 -9.78 -0.89
CA TRP A 131 -15.05 -9.51 0.52
C TRP A 131 -14.31 -10.52 1.41
N PHE A 132 -14.47 -11.83 1.18
CA PHE A 132 -13.76 -12.87 1.93
C PHE A 132 -12.24 -12.77 1.79
N CYS A 133 -11.74 -12.48 0.58
CA CYS A 133 -10.31 -12.22 0.34
C CYS A 133 -9.81 -11.03 1.18
N ASN A 134 -10.54 -9.92 1.16
CA ASN A 134 -10.17 -8.71 1.90
C ASN A 134 -10.26 -8.93 3.42
N ARG A 135 -11.28 -9.66 3.91
CA ARG A 135 -11.45 -9.96 5.34
C ARG A 135 -10.34 -10.86 5.86
N ARG A 136 -9.92 -11.88 5.12
CA ARG A 136 -8.74 -12.70 5.44
C ARG A 136 -7.46 -11.87 5.49
N GLN A 137 -7.26 -10.99 4.51
CA GLN A 137 -6.11 -10.08 4.54
C GLN A 137 -6.13 -9.17 5.76
N LYS A 138 -7.30 -8.71 6.21
CA LYS A 138 -7.47 -7.94 7.45
C LYS A 138 -7.08 -8.77 8.67
N LYS A 139 -7.61 -10.00 8.80
CA LYS A 139 -7.29 -10.91 9.90
C LYS A 139 -5.78 -11.16 10.03
N ARG A 140 -5.09 -11.43 8.92
CA ARG A 140 -3.62 -11.60 8.94
C ARG A 140 -2.86 -10.36 9.42
N ARG A 141 -3.37 -9.15 9.18
CA ARG A 141 -2.74 -7.91 9.69
C ARG A 141 -2.99 -7.77 11.19
N GLU A 142 -4.21 -8.03 11.64
CA GLU A 142 -4.60 -8.05 13.06
C GLU A 142 -3.74 -9.07 13.83
N ASP A 143 -3.57 -10.29 13.30
CA ASP A 143 -2.75 -11.35 13.92
C ASP A 143 -1.24 -11.03 13.91
N ALA A 144 -0.75 -10.31 12.88
CA ALA A 144 0.66 -9.90 12.80
C ALA A 144 0.98 -8.76 13.78
N GLU A 145 0.05 -7.83 13.98
CA GLU A 145 0.16 -6.75 14.96
C GLU A 145 0.12 -7.31 16.40
N ALA A 146 -0.67 -8.35 16.66
CA ALA A 146 -0.72 -9.03 17.95
C ALA A 146 0.54 -9.84 18.30
N LYS A 147 1.42 -10.13 17.33
CA LYS A 147 2.66 -10.91 17.52
C LYS A 147 3.93 -10.08 17.73
N VAL A 148 3.84 -8.75 17.68
CA VAL A 148 4.95 -7.88 18.08
C VAL A 148 4.84 -7.69 19.59
N PRO A 149 5.78 -8.21 20.42
CA PRO A 149 5.88 -7.75 21.79
C PRO A 149 6.14 -6.24 21.70
N LEU A 150 5.19 -5.43 22.19
CA LEU A 150 5.36 -3.99 22.30
C LEU A 150 6.66 -3.74 23.09
N PRO A 151 7.75 -3.20 22.51
CA PRO A 151 8.72 -2.54 23.35
C PRO A 151 7.97 -1.38 24.03
N GLU A 152 8.12 -1.26 25.36
CA GLU A 152 7.56 -0.17 26.15
C GLU A 152 7.73 1.15 25.39
N ALA A 153 6.65 1.94 25.36
CA ALA A 153 6.57 3.17 24.60
C ALA A 153 7.75 4.09 24.92
N ILE A 154 8.71 4.19 24.00
CA ILE A 154 9.67 5.29 24.02
C ILE A 154 8.87 6.54 23.66
N ILE A 155 8.55 7.36 24.66
CA ILE A 155 8.07 8.73 24.46
C ILE A 155 9.17 9.47 23.71
N LEU A 156 9.04 9.61 22.40
CA LEU A 156 9.87 10.51 21.60
C LEU A 156 9.40 11.93 21.91
N ASP A 157 10.03 12.56 22.89
CA ASP A 157 9.89 14.01 23.08
C ASP A 157 10.46 14.71 21.83
N ARG A 158 9.62 15.51 21.18
CA ARG A 158 9.83 16.07 19.85
C ARG A 158 10.86 17.21 19.82
N ASN A 159 11.45 17.56 20.97
CA ASN A 159 12.22 18.79 21.14
C ASN A 159 13.69 18.63 21.56
N SER A 160 14.32 17.45 21.49
CA SER A 160 15.78 17.41 21.66
C SER A 160 16.46 16.31 20.85
N CYS A 161 17.06 16.69 19.73
CA CYS A 161 18.08 15.89 19.06
C CYS A 161 19.39 15.92 19.87
N GLN A 162 19.45 15.27 21.04
CA GLN A 162 20.71 14.90 21.69
C GLN A 162 20.57 13.59 22.48
N LEU A 163 21.48 12.64 22.21
CA LEU A 163 21.72 11.47 23.03
C LEU A 163 22.46 11.91 24.30
N THR A 164 21.78 11.92 25.45
CA THR A 164 22.46 12.05 26.75
C THR A 164 22.18 10.81 27.58
N VAL A 165 23.22 10.02 27.84
CA VAL A 165 23.21 8.96 28.84
C VAL A 165 23.11 9.62 30.21
N ARG A 166 21.99 9.44 30.91
CA ARG A 166 21.88 9.76 32.34
C ARG A 166 22.12 8.48 33.13
N ASN A 167 23.35 8.32 33.60
CA ASN A 167 23.66 7.39 34.69
C ASN A 167 23.35 8.06 36.02
N ALA A 168 22.50 7.43 36.84
CA ALA A 168 22.46 7.62 38.27
C ALA A 168 21.98 6.33 38.96
N SER A 169 22.96 5.54 39.39
CA SER A 169 22.96 4.79 40.66
C SER A 169 21.86 3.76 40.94
N ASN A 170 22.12 2.47 40.67
CA ASN A 170 22.44 1.49 41.73
C ASN A 170 22.68 0.06 41.22
N SER A 171 23.71 -0.55 41.81
CA SER A 171 23.95 -1.99 42.05
C SER A 171 24.30 -2.91 40.87
N VAL A 172 25.62 -3.07 40.72
CA VAL A 172 26.40 -4.29 40.48
C VAL A 172 25.60 -5.60 40.36
N GLU A 173 25.75 -6.28 39.22
CA GLU A 173 26.12 -7.72 39.21
C GLU A 173 26.71 -8.12 37.85
N THR A 174 27.97 -8.53 37.90
CA THR A 174 28.70 -9.25 36.85
C THR A 174 28.24 -10.71 36.81
N VAL A 175 27.79 -11.17 35.65
CA VAL A 175 27.93 -12.58 35.25
C VAL A 175 28.35 -12.67 33.78
N ALA A 176 29.49 -13.33 33.58
CA ALA A 176 29.97 -13.76 32.28
C ALA A 176 29.38 -15.12 31.91
N SER A 177 29.35 -15.39 30.59
CA SER A 177 29.48 -16.70 29.94
C SER A 177 28.25 -17.30 29.25
N SER A 178 28.53 -17.71 28.00
CA SER A 178 27.99 -18.86 27.25
C SER A 178 26.55 -18.80 26.72
N HIS A 179 26.39 -18.65 25.41
CA HIS A 179 26.47 -19.75 24.42
C HIS A 179 25.74 -19.27 23.15
N ASP A 180 26.44 -19.17 22.04
CA ASP A 180 25.90 -18.84 20.72
C ASP A 180 25.69 -20.15 19.94
N PRO A 181 24.44 -20.60 19.67
CA PRO A 181 24.21 -21.82 18.91
C PRO A 181 23.84 -21.44 17.46
N TYR A 182 24.83 -21.05 16.65
CA TYR A 182 24.63 -21.00 15.20
C TYR A 182 25.77 -21.71 14.48
N PRO A 183 25.56 -22.97 14.05
CA PRO A 183 26.51 -23.64 13.17
C PRO A 183 26.47 -22.98 11.78
N LEU A 184 27.61 -22.40 11.40
CA LEU A 184 27.93 -22.03 10.02
C LEU A 184 28.74 -23.17 9.40
N GLU A 185 28.09 -23.99 8.59
CA GLU A 185 28.63 -24.93 7.61
C GLU A 185 27.38 -25.46 6.87
N GLU A 186 27.21 -25.47 5.55
CA GLU A 186 28.17 -25.58 4.46
C GLU A 186 27.42 -25.15 3.18
N LEU A 187 27.87 -24.09 2.50
CA LEU A 187 27.42 -23.74 1.15
C LEU A 187 28.45 -24.29 0.17
N SER A 188 28.26 -25.53 -0.25
CA SER A 188 28.87 -26.06 -1.47
C SER A 188 28.00 -27.18 -2.02
N GLU A 189 27.58 -27.00 -3.27
CA GLU A 189 27.00 -28.02 -4.15
C GLU A 189 25.54 -28.38 -3.80
N ILE A 190 24.54 -27.97 -4.58
CA ILE A 190 24.29 -28.51 -5.91
C ILE A 190 23.70 -27.40 -6.80
N SER A 191 24.45 -27.10 -7.86
CA SER A 191 23.96 -26.44 -9.07
C SER A 191 22.91 -27.31 -9.76
N ASP A 192 22.10 -26.66 -10.59
CA ASP A 192 21.24 -27.28 -11.60
C ASP A 192 19.90 -27.82 -11.07
N ILE A 193 18.85 -27.03 -11.31
CA ILE A 193 17.57 -27.42 -11.94
C ILE A 193 16.67 -26.17 -11.82
N TYR A 194 16.56 -25.37 -12.89
CA TYR A 194 15.33 -24.64 -13.24
C TYR A 194 15.47 -24.05 -14.66
N PRO A 195 14.98 -24.75 -15.71
CA PRO A 195 14.78 -24.13 -17.01
C PRO A 195 13.45 -23.35 -17.00
N PHE A 196 13.51 -22.07 -17.35
CA PHE A 196 12.34 -21.25 -17.71
C PHE A 196 11.93 -21.57 -19.15
N GLN A 197 10.65 -21.88 -19.37
CA GLN A 197 9.93 -21.61 -20.61
C GLN A 197 8.72 -20.74 -20.28
#